data_AF-A0A949I8L4-F1
#
_entry.id   AF-A0A949I8L4-F1
#
_cell.length_a   1.000
_cell.length_b   1.000
_cell.length_c   1.000
_cell.angle_alpha   90.00
_cell.angle_beta   90.00
_cell.angle_gamma   90.00
#
_symmetry.space_group_name_H-M   'P 1'
#
loop_
_entity.id
_entity.type
_entity.pdbx_description
1 polymer ?
#
loop_
_entity_poly.entity_id
_entity_poly.type
_entity_poly.pdbx_seq_one_letter_code
_entity_poly.pdbx_strand_id
1 'polypeptide(L)' 'GLPFVRTSPDHGTAFDIAGRGVAREHSLATALRYAVQLCTARAATAAR' A
#
# COMPACT_ATOMS: atom_id res chain seq x y z
N GLY A 1 -2.78 -6.29 16.27
CA GLY A 1 -2.89 -5.48 15.04
C GLY A 1 -4.31 -5.53 14.51
N LEU A 2 -4.64 -4.74 13.47
CA LEU A 2 -5.96 -4.72 12.84
C LEU A 2 -6.38 -6.12 12.31
N PRO A 3 -7.69 -6.43 12.23
CA PRO A 3 -8.16 -7.75 11.77
C PRO A 3 -8.01 -7.96 10.25
N PHE A 4 -7.58 -6.95 9.51
CA PHE A 4 -7.37 -6.98 8.06
C PHE A 4 -5.98 -6.44 7.69
N VAL A 5 -5.52 -6.73 6.47
CA VAL A 5 -4.27 -6.21 5.93
C VAL A 5 -4.43 -4.71 5.67
N ARG A 6 -3.52 -3.91 6.21
CA ARG A 6 -3.44 -2.46 5.96
C ARG A 6 -1.99 -2.09 5.68
N THR A 7 -1.75 -1.50 4.51
CA THR A 7 -0.48 -0.87 4.13
C THR A 7 -0.69 0.63 3.91
N SER A 8 0.38 1.39 3.73
CA SER A 8 0.33 2.84 3.53
C SER A 8 1.55 3.26 2.72
N PRO A 9 1.47 4.32 1.90
CA PRO A 9 2.65 5.02 1.44
C PRO A 9 3.44 5.59 2.63
N ASP A 10 4.73 5.83 2.40
CA ASP A 10 5.74 6.36 3.33
C ASP A 10 5.88 7.90 3.29
N HIS A 11 5.00 8.59 2.55
CA HIS A 11 4.99 10.04 2.44
C HIS A 11 3.67 10.65 2.95
N GLY A 12 3.70 11.96 3.22
CA GLY A 12 2.53 12.75 3.63
C GLY A 12 1.66 13.21 2.45
N THR A 13 0.88 14.27 2.68
CA THR A 13 -0.12 14.79 1.73
C THR A 13 0.46 15.56 0.54
N ALA A 14 1.66 16.12 0.66
CA ALA A 14 2.35 16.85 -0.40
C ALA A 14 1.49 17.97 -1.05
N PHE A 15 0.83 18.79 -0.22
CA PHE A 15 -0.10 19.85 -0.68
C PHE A 15 0.56 20.91 -1.57
N ASP A 16 1.84 21.16 -1.40
CA ASP A 16 2.66 22.07 -2.20
C ASP A 16 2.84 21.61 -3.67
N ILE A 17 2.61 20.32 -3.94
CA ILE A 17 2.69 19.72 -5.29
C ILE A 17 1.38 19.16 -5.81
N ALA A 18 0.27 19.31 -5.08
CA ALA A 18 -1.04 18.83 -5.49
C ALA A 18 -1.47 19.47 -6.82
N GLY A 19 -1.93 18.66 -7.77
CA GLY A 19 -2.38 19.11 -9.09
C GLY A 19 -1.26 19.52 -10.07
N ARG A 20 0.01 19.44 -9.67
CA ARG A 20 1.15 19.85 -10.52
C ARG A 20 1.72 18.75 -11.42
N GLY A 21 1.24 17.51 -11.27
CA GLY A 21 1.69 16.36 -12.09
C GLY A 21 3.13 15.89 -11.80
N VAL A 22 3.70 16.27 -10.65
CA VAL A 22 5.10 15.97 -10.27
C VAL A 22 5.23 15.00 -9.08
N ALA A 23 4.12 14.48 -8.57
CA ALA A 23 4.13 13.51 -7.49
C ALA A 23 4.76 12.18 -7.97
N ARG A 24 5.51 11.51 -7.08
CA ARG A 24 6.08 10.18 -7.34
C ARG A 24 5.23 9.12 -6.65
N GLU A 25 4.76 8.15 -7.41
CA GLU A 25 3.80 7.11 -7.02
C GLU A 25 4.44 5.84 -6.44
N HIS A 26 5.77 5.71 -6.51
CA HIS A 26 6.53 4.49 -6.20
C HIS A 26 6.17 3.87 -4.84
N SER A 27 6.00 4.71 -3.82
CA SER A 27 5.66 4.30 -2.46
C SER A 27 4.26 3.70 -2.36
N LEU A 28 3.26 4.39 -2.94
CA LEU A 28 1.89 3.89 -3.01
C LEU A 28 1.80 2.58 -3.81
N ALA A 29 2.48 2.52 -4.96
CA ALA A 29 2.53 1.31 -5.77
C ALA A 29 3.13 0.11 -5.00
N THR A 30 4.15 0.37 -4.19
CA THR A 30 4.77 -0.65 -3.33
C THR A 30 3.84 -1.08 -2.20
N ALA A 31 3.17 -0.14 -1.54
CA ALA A 31 2.18 -0.43 -0.50
C ALA A 31 1.04 -1.32 -1.03
N LEU A 32 0.55 -1.06 -2.25
CA LEU A 32 -0.49 -1.86 -2.90
C LEU A 32 0.00 -3.27 -3.24
N ARG A 33 1.16 -3.40 -3.89
CA ARG A 33 1.75 -4.71 -4.22
C ARG A 33 1.97 -5.55 -2.96
N TYR A 34 2.46 -4.92 -1.89
CA TYR A 34 2.69 -5.61 -0.62
C TYR A 34 1.38 -6.06 0.04
N ALA A 35 0.32 -5.26 -0.02
CA ALA A 35 -0.99 -5.66 0.48
C ALA A 35 -1.50 -6.92 -0.25
N VAL A 36 -1.37 -6.99 -1.57
CA VAL A 36 -1.73 -8.17 -2.37
C VAL A 36 -0.92 -9.39 -1.91
N GLN A 37 0.41 -9.25 -1.77
CA GLN A 37 1.28 -10.34 -1.32
C GLN A 37 0.86 -10.88 0.06
N LEU A 38 0.56 -10.00 1.02
CA LEU A 38 0.10 -10.40 2.36
C LEU A 38 -1.27 -11.10 2.31
N CYS A 39 -2.21 -10.59 1.50
CA CYS A 39 -3.52 -11.24 1.32
C CYS A 39 -3.38 -12.63 0.70
N THR A 40 -2.57 -12.79 -0.34
CA THR A 40 -2.30 -14.09 -0.97
C THR A 40 -1.67 -15.07 0.02
N ALA A 41 -0.69 -14.64 0.80
CA ALA A 41 -0.06 -15.48 1.82
C ALA A 41 -1.04 -15.92 2.92
N ARG A 42 -1.95 -15.02 3.36
CA ARG A 42 -3.00 -15.34 4.34
C ARG A 42 -4.00 -16.36 3.78
N ALA A 43 -4.44 -16.19 2.54
CA ALA A 43 -5.35 -17.13 1.89
C ALA A 43 -4.72 -18.53 1.74
N ALA A 44 -3.44 -18.60 1.34
CA ALA A 44 -2.72 -19.87 1.24
C ALA A 44 -2.54 -20.56 2.59
N THR A 45 -2.37 -19.81 3.67
CA THR A 45 -2.29 -20.36 5.03
C THR A 45 -3.64 -20.87 5.52
N ALA A 46 -4.74 -20.17 5.21
CA ALA A 46 -6.08 -20.57 5.62
C ALA A 46 -6.64 -21.78 4.86
N ALA A 47 -6.12 -22.08 3.67
CA ALA A 47 -6.50 -23.25 2.88
C ALA A 47 -5.73 -24.53 3.23
N ARG A 48 -4.76 -24.44 4.15
CA ARG A 48 -4.05 -25.59 4.75
C ARG A 48 -4.75 -26.02 6.02
#